data_AF-A0A7X7TSR8-F1
#
_entry.id   AF-A0A7X7TSR8-F1
#
_cell.length_a   1.000
_cell.length_b   1.000
_cell.length_c   1.000
_cell.angle_alpha   90.00
_cell.angle_beta   90.00
_cell.angle_gamma   90.00
#
_symmetry.space_group_name_H-M   'P 1'
#
loop_
_entity.id
_entity.type
_entity.pdbx_description
1 polymer ?
#
loop_
_entity_poly.entity_id
_entity_poly.type
_entity_poly.pdbx_seq_one_letter_code
_entity_poly.pdbx_strand_id
1 'polypeptide(L)'
;MRKILTFLGTGRYEESTIHIDELEFRERVFPLALIRYYKMQKPDEELSVFFFLTSEARDNKNWVEYTLPSLEAEQVRYEALEIPKDIETLDKTLGLIKEMIGVLSEGDEVVLDVTHCFRDIPLTASVVALYLKEVLDVKITILYGKFDSVKNETHCTDLTFVTQLVEWIYAARVFKEYGYSNELGALADQRNRRIYKTANLSKKPKYLASMRLPLQYLTDALRLGSIRSIRESVRRFLVTFEKESTLNQEIHEYVPELELLMPSIIQRYKMVDTGASSFVLDEREIATERELMKFYLDTRDIGMALRLAREYMINILLYKEGLANFVFDRDKREEISRFLGETDSLRKARNHVAHFGFNDSNSLTDVNTIEQHLRKLIDTDIDELYNEMMKNKQDLEASSYAVVSSLGLTEGALYTILNHYNPNLLIVVTSKEGAKILPSILEKTQFKGECHVVNVEDPYTGKEEIARVSKEVTGYLENTRKVVINLTGGTTLLNYMLLKVGDEARHGKTIKTVLAVDKRPYEEQKVNPYVVGEVVELD
;
A
#
# COMPACT_ATOMS: atom_id res chain seq x y z
N MET A 1 -15.64 -26.14 24.46
CA MET A 1 -16.85 -26.75 25.06
C MET A 1 -18.05 -26.39 24.19
N ARG A 2 -19.19 -27.10 24.24
CA ARG A 2 -20.38 -26.68 23.48
C ARG A 2 -21.27 -25.78 24.33
N LYS A 3 -21.64 -24.62 23.78
CA LYS A 3 -22.48 -23.63 24.46
C LYS A 3 -23.69 -23.29 23.61
N ILE A 4 -24.91 -23.45 24.16
CA ILE A 4 -26.14 -22.98 23.51
C ILE A 4 -26.48 -21.62 24.08
N LEU A 5 -26.55 -20.59 23.23
CA LEU A 5 -27.06 -19.27 23.57
C LEU A 5 -28.49 -19.19 23.02
N THR A 6 -29.48 -19.01 23.89
CA THR A 6 -30.89 -19.01 23.50
C THR A 6 -31.68 -17.95 24.23
N PHE A 7 -32.84 -17.60 23.69
CA PHE A 7 -33.75 -16.59 24.21
C PHE A 7 -35.09 -17.24 24.52
N LEU A 8 -35.85 -16.65 25.45
CA LEU A 8 -37.27 -16.93 25.59
C LEU A 8 -38.04 -15.62 25.67
N GLY A 9 -39.25 -15.64 25.13
CA GLY A 9 -40.20 -14.54 25.18
C GLY A 9 -41.47 -14.94 25.91
N THR A 10 -42.42 -14.01 25.97
CA THR A 10 -43.72 -14.20 26.65
C THR A 10 -44.85 -14.66 25.71
N GLY A 11 -44.51 -14.95 24.45
CA GLY A 11 -45.46 -15.46 23.45
C GLY A 11 -46.10 -16.78 23.87
N ARG A 12 -47.26 -17.10 23.29
CA ARG A 12 -47.93 -18.38 23.55
C ARG A 12 -47.19 -19.50 22.80
N TYR A 13 -46.43 -20.31 23.53
CA TYR A 13 -45.79 -21.49 22.95
C TYR A 13 -46.78 -22.66 22.91
N GLU A 14 -46.81 -23.35 21.78
CA GLU A 14 -47.63 -24.53 21.55
C GLU A 14 -46.72 -25.75 21.43
N GLU A 15 -47.21 -26.89 21.91
CA GLU A 15 -46.47 -28.15 21.75
C GLU A 15 -46.49 -28.54 20.28
N SER A 16 -45.33 -28.78 19.69
CA SER A 16 -45.18 -29.14 18.28
C SER A 16 -44.23 -30.33 18.13
N THR A 17 -44.29 -31.01 16.99
CA THR A 17 -43.26 -31.98 16.60
C THR A 17 -42.09 -31.21 16.00
N ILE A 18 -40.94 -31.23 16.67
CA ILE A 18 -39.72 -30.52 16.30
C ILE A 18 -38.79 -31.48 15.55
N HIS A 19 -38.48 -31.14 14.30
CA HIS A 19 -37.57 -31.88 13.44
C HIS A 19 -36.18 -31.22 13.46
N ILE A 20 -35.17 -31.98 13.88
CA ILE A 20 -33.76 -31.57 13.87
C ILE A 20 -32.96 -32.68 13.17
N ASP A 21 -32.46 -32.39 11.97
CA ASP A 21 -31.97 -33.40 11.03
C ASP A 21 -33.01 -34.53 10.85
N GLU A 22 -32.59 -35.78 11.06
CA GLU A 22 -33.43 -36.99 10.97
C GLU A 22 -34.13 -37.34 12.29
N LEU A 23 -33.99 -36.52 13.34
CA LEU A 23 -34.57 -36.76 14.67
C LEU A 23 -35.80 -35.92 14.92
N GLU A 24 -36.74 -36.49 15.67
CA GLU A 24 -38.01 -35.86 16.03
C GLU A 24 -38.15 -35.75 17.56
N PHE A 25 -38.60 -34.59 18.02
CA PHE A 25 -38.83 -34.29 19.43
C PHE A 25 -40.20 -33.66 19.59
N ARG A 26 -41.03 -34.18 20.49
CA ARG A 26 -42.30 -33.54 20.82
C ARG A 26 -42.06 -32.56 21.97
N GLU A 27 -42.08 -31.27 21.66
CA GLU A 27 -41.71 -30.23 22.62
C GLU A 27 -42.48 -28.91 22.41
N ARG A 28 -42.63 -28.16 23.50
CA ARG A 28 -43.23 -26.81 23.49
C ARG A 28 -42.17 -25.72 23.37
N VAL A 29 -41.00 -25.94 23.95
CA VAL A 29 -39.91 -24.97 24.01
C VAL A 29 -38.78 -25.48 23.15
N PHE A 30 -38.53 -24.83 22.01
CA PHE A 30 -37.54 -25.26 21.02
C PHE A 30 -36.13 -25.53 21.61
N PRO A 31 -35.59 -24.67 22.50
CA PRO A 31 -34.31 -24.93 23.17
C PRO A 31 -34.19 -26.30 23.84
N LEU A 32 -35.28 -26.86 24.37
CA LEU A 32 -35.27 -28.17 25.02
C LEU A 32 -35.01 -29.30 24.02
N ALA A 33 -35.58 -29.19 22.81
CA ALA A 33 -35.29 -30.13 21.73
C ALA A 33 -33.83 -30.04 21.27
N LEU A 34 -33.25 -28.83 21.18
CA LEU A 34 -31.82 -28.66 20.88
C LEU A 34 -30.92 -29.32 21.92
N ILE A 35 -31.22 -29.14 23.21
CA ILE A 35 -30.44 -29.74 24.31
C ILE A 35 -30.45 -31.26 24.18
N ARG A 36 -31.62 -31.86 23.98
CA ARG A 36 -31.75 -33.32 23.81
C ARG A 36 -31.02 -33.81 22.57
N TYR A 37 -31.19 -33.11 21.44
CA TYR A 37 -30.49 -33.44 20.20
C TYR A 37 -28.97 -33.50 20.41
N TYR A 38 -28.36 -32.47 21.01
CA TYR A 38 -26.91 -32.44 21.19
C TYR A 38 -26.41 -33.47 22.20
N LYS A 39 -27.14 -33.71 23.29
CA LYS A 39 -26.82 -34.79 24.24
C LYS A 39 -26.88 -36.17 23.58
N MET A 40 -27.82 -36.40 22.65
CA MET A 40 -27.91 -37.66 21.91
C MET A 40 -26.79 -37.83 20.88
N GLN A 41 -26.45 -36.76 20.15
CA GLN A 41 -25.41 -36.80 19.11
C GLN A 41 -24.00 -36.93 19.68
N LYS A 42 -23.73 -36.28 20.82
CA LYS A 42 -22.41 -36.29 21.48
C LYS A 42 -22.57 -36.36 23.01
N PRO A 43 -22.85 -37.54 23.58
CA PRO A 43 -23.13 -37.68 25.02
C PRO A 43 -21.93 -37.33 25.90
N ASP A 44 -20.70 -37.48 25.40
CA ASP A 44 -19.47 -37.20 26.13
C ASP A 44 -19.00 -35.73 26.01
N GLU A 45 -19.68 -34.91 25.20
CA GLU A 45 -19.32 -33.50 25.02
C GLU A 45 -19.97 -32.63 26.11
N GLU A 46 -19.17 -31.87 26.85
CA GLU A 46 -19.72 -30.93 27.82
C GLU A 46 -20.61 -29.87 27.14
N LEU A 47 -21.86 -29.78 27.62
CA LEU A 47 -22.88 -28.86 27.15
C LEU A 47 -23.29 -27.88 28.26
N SER A 48 -23.20 -26.59 27.97
CA SER A 48 -23.75 -25.51 28.81
C SER A 48 -24.78 -24.69 28.05
N VAL A 49 -25.83 -24.24 28.72
CA VAL A 49 -26.95 -23.50 28.11
C VAL A 49 -27.15 -22.16 28.78
N PHE A 50 -27.19 -21.09 28.01
CA PHE A 50 -27.35 -19.72 28.51
C PHE A 50 -28.64 -19.14 27.96
N PHE A 51 -29.58 -18.87 28.88
CA PHE A 51 -30.89 -18.29 28.58
C PHE A 51 -30.84 -16.78 28.79
N PHE A 52 -31.02 -16.01 27.72
CA PHE A 52 -31.08 -14.56 27.74
C PHE A 52 -32.55 -14.13 27.86
N LEU A 53 -32.95 -13.71 29.06
CA LEU A 53 -34.34 -13.46 29.43
C LEU A 53 -34.56 -12.00 29.82
N THR A 54 -35.63 -11.39 29.36
CA THR A 54 -36.11 -10.15 29.99
C THR A 54 -36.67 -10.46 31.37
N SER A 55 -36.77 -9.46 32.25
CA SER A 55 -37.41 -9.66 33.57
C SER A 55 -38.83 -10.24 33.44
N GLU A 56 -39.58 -9.85 32.41
CA GLU A 56 -40.92 -10.39 32.13
C GLU A 56 -40.89 -11.85 31.64
N ALA A 57 -39.93 -12.22 30.79
CA ALA A 57 -39.77 -13.59 30.32
C ALA A 57 -39.33 -14.53 31.45
N ARG A 58 -38.55 -14.03 32.41
CA ARG A 58 -38.11 -14.77 33.61
C ARG A 58 -39.27 -15.16 34.53
N ASP A 59 -40.31 -14.34 34.61
CA ASP A 59 -41.50 -14.62 35.41
C ASP A 59 -42.62 -15.32 34.62
N ASN A 60 -42.41 -15.56 33.32
CA ASN A 60 -43.41 -16.16 32.45
C ASN A 60 -43.46 -17.69 32.56
N LYS A 61 -44.65 -18.27 32.34
CA LYS A 61 -44.87 -19.73 32.28
C LYS A 61 -43.91 -20.47 31.34
N ASN A 62 -43.49 -19.83 30.24
CA ASN A 62 -42.54 -20.41 29.30
C ASN A 62 -41.23 -20.80 29.98
N TRP A 63 -40.74 -19.97 30.91
CA TRP A 63 -39.56 -20.27 31.72
C TRP A 63 -39.93 -21.14 32.93
N VAL A 64 -40.85 -20.65 33.77
CA VAL A 64 -41.12 -21.22 35.10
C VAL A 64 -41.77 -22.60 35.04
N GLU A 65 -42.78 -22.78 34.19
CA GLU A 65 -43.57 -24.01 34.15
C GLU A 65 -43.04 -25.02 33.12
N TYR A 66 -42.46 -24.56 32.01
CA TYR A 66 -42.08 -25.45 30.90
C TYR A 66 -40.58 -25.71 30.81
N THR A 67 -39.76 -24.67 30.96
CA THR A 67 -38.31 -24.78 30.71
C THR A 67 -37.56 -25.28 31.95
N LEU A 68 -37.72 -24.63 33.10
CA LEU A 68 -36.98 -24.95 34.33
C LEU A 68 -37.12 -26.43 34.75
N PRO A 69 -38.33 -27.01 34.86
CA PRO A 69 -38.46 -28.41 35.26
C PRO A 69 -37.80 -29.38 34.28
N SER A 70 -37.81 -29.05 32.98
CA SER A 70 -37.18 -29.86 31.95
C SER A 70 -35.65 -29.79 32.03
N LEU A 71 -35.06 -28.62 32.31
CA LEU A 71 -33.61 -28.48 32.49
C LEU A 71 -33.11 -29.27 33.71
N GLU A 72 -33.86 -29.24 34.81
CA GLU A 72 -33.57 -30.02 36.02
C GLU A 72 -33.63 -31.54 35.74
N ALA A 73 -34.66 -31.99 35.01
CA ALA A 73 -34.80 -33.38 34.61
C ALA A 73 -33.68 -33.84 33.66
N GLU A 74 -33.25 -32.97 32.75
CA GLU A 74 -32.15 -33.22 31.81
C GLU A 74 -30.76 -33.13 32.45
N GLN A 75 -30.63 -32.61 33.68
CA GLN A 75 -29.36 -32.43 34.39
C GLN A 75 -28.28 -31.70 33.56
N VAL A 76 -28.69 -30.70 32.78
CA VAL A 76 -27.77 -29.88 31.96
C VAL A 76 -27.27 -28.69 32.76
N ARG A 77 -26.02 -28.25 32.53
CA ARG A 77 -25.53 -26.99 33.11
C ARG A 77 -26.22 -25.83 32.39
N TYR A 78 -26.87 -24.95 33.16
CA TYR A 78 -27.51 -23.77 32.58
C TYR A 78 -27.35 -22.52 33.45
N GLU A 79 -27.47 -21.36 32.81
CA GLU A 79 -27.51 -20.04 33.45
C GLU A 79 -28.60 -19.18 32.79
N ALA A 80 -29.28 -18.35 33.59
CA ALA A 80 -30.30 -17.43 33.13
C ALA A 80 -29.85 -15.98 33.37
N LEU A 81 -29.52 -15.29 32.28
CA LEU A 81 -29.02 -13.92 32.28
C LEU A 81 -30.15 -12.95 31.97
N GLU A 82 -30.21 -11.86 32.74
CA GLU A 82 -31.18 -10.80 32.50
C GLU A 82 -30.70 -9.88 31.36
N ILE A 83 -31.57 -9.65 30.38
CA ILE A 83 -31.30 -8.77 29.24
C ILE A 83 -32.33 -7.63 29.14
N PRO A 84 -32.00 -6.52 28.45
CA PRO A 84 -32.96 -5.45 28.19
C PRO A 84 -34.22 -5.95 27.47
N LYS A 85 -35.35 -5.26 27.69
CA LYS A 85 -36.66 -5.59 27.09
C LYS A 85 -36.70 -5.47 25.56
N ASP A 86 -35.75 -4.75 25.00
CA ASP A 86 -35.59 -4.48 23.58
C ASP A 86 -34.11 -4.21 23.27
N ILE A 87 -33.77 -4.16 21.98
CA ILE A 87 -32.41 -3.88 21.49
C ILE A 87 -32.42 -2.70 20.49
N GLU A 88 -33.35 -1.76 20.66
CA GLU A 88 -33.59 -0.69 19.68
C GLU A 88 -32.48 0.38 19.66
N THR A 89 -31.58 0.37 20.65
CA THR A 89 -30.45 1.30 20.74
C THR A 89 -29.11 0.59 20.70
N LEU A 90 -28.07 1.32 20.31
CA LEU A 90 -26.68 0.83 20.29
C LEU A 90 -26.24 0.33 21.67
N ASP A 91 -26.51 1.10 22.73
CA ASP A 91 -26.11 0.74 24.11
C ASP A 91 -26.77 -0.56 24.58
N LYS A 92 -28.06 -0.76 24.29
CA LYS A 92 -28.78 -1.99 24.65
C LYS A 92 -28.24 -3.20 23.87
N THR A 93 -27.98 -3.01 22.58
CA THR A 93 -27.40 -4.06 21.72
C THR A 93 -25.99 -4.45 22.20
N LEU A 94 -25.14 -3.47 22.49
CA LEU A 94 -23.79 -3.72 23.03
C LEU A 94 -23.84 -4.33 24.43
N GLY A 95 -24.85 -3.98 25.24
CA GLY A 95 -25.12 -4.63 26.52
C GLY A 95 -25.37 -6.12 26.36
N LEU A 96 -26.27 -6.51 25.44
CA LEU A 96 -26.53 -7.92 25.12
C LEU A 96 -25.26 -8.65 24.66
N ILE A 97 -24.47 -8.03 23.77
CA ILE A 97 -23.22 -8.61 23.27
C ILE A 97 -22.23 -8.82 24.43
N LYS A 98 -22.12 -7.88 25.38
CA LYS A 98 -21.24 -8.03 26.55
C LYS A 98 -21.65 -9.20 27.45
N GLU A 99 -22.94 -9.37 27.70
CA GLU A 99 -23.44 -10.52 28.48
C GLU A 99 -23.11 -11.84 27.77
N MET A 100 -23.28 -11.90 26.44
CA MET A 100 -22.91 -13.08 25.66
C MET A 100 -21.40 -13.35 25.68
N ILE A 101 -20.57 -12.32 25.53
CA ILE A 101 -19.10 -12.46 25.61
C ILE A 101 -18.70 -12.99 26.99
N GLY A 102 -19.33 -12.49 28.07
CA GLY A 102 -19.01 -12.85 29.45
C GLY A 102 -19.18 -14.34 29.76
N VAL A 103 -20.05 -15.04 29.02
CA VAL A 103 -20.31 -16.47 29.19
C VAL A 103 -19.56 -17.37 28.19
N LEU A 104 -18.85 -16.78 27.23
CA LEU A 104 -18.11 -17.49 26.19
C LEU A 104 -16.61 -17.52 26.49
N SER A 105 -15.90 -18.45 25.84
CA SER A 105 -14.44 -18.60 25.96
C SER A 105 -13.84 -18.97 24.61
N GLU A 106 -12.55 -18.67 24.43
CA GLU A 106 -11.84 -18.97 23.19
C GLU A 106 -11.94 -20.46 22.82
N GLY A 107 -12.22 -20.75 21.54
CA GLY A 107 -12.35 -22.11 21.04
C GLY A 107 -13.67 -22.82 21.34
N ASP A 108 -14.65 -22.15 21.95
CA ASP A 108 -15.99 -22.73 22.15
C ASP A 108 -16.73 -23.02 20.81
N GLU A 109 -17.52 -24.09 20.82
CA GLU A 109 -18.52 -24.37 19.78
C GLU A 109 -19.88 -23.82 20.24
N VAL A 110 -20.29 -22.71 19.65
CA VAL A 110 -21.46 -21.94 20.05
C VAL A 110 -22.63 -22.23 19.12
N VAL A 111 -23.78 -22.55 19.69
CA VAL A 111 -25.05 -22.65 18.99
C VAL A 111 -25.88 -21.44 19.40
N LEU A 112 -26.11 -20.53 18.46
CA LEU A 112 -26.97 -19.37 18.65
C LEU A 112 -28.38 -19.71 18.16
N ASP A 113 -29.27 -19.97 19.10
CA ASP A 113 -30.69 -20.23 18.84
C ASP A 113 -31.46 -18.91 18.75
N VAL A 114 -32.02 -18.62 17.58
CA VAL A 114 -32.78 -17.40 17.30
C VAL A 114 -34.29 -17.64 17.21
N THR A 115 -34.78 -18.79 17.68
CA THR A 115 -36.20 -19.20 17.53
C THR A 115 -37.16 -18.28 18.29
N HIS A 116 -36.80 -17.94 19.52
CA HIS A 116 -37.67 -17.19 20.43
C HIS A 116 -37.10 -15.80 20.77
N CYS A 117 -36.20 -15.30 19.94
CA CYS A 117 -35.66 -13.96 20.06
C CYS A 117 -36.71 -12.88 19.69
N PHE A 118 -36.44 -11.60 20.00
CA PHE A 118 -37.29 -10.49 19.59
C PHE A 118 -37.47 -10.45 18.06
N ARG A 119 -38.59 -9.90 17.56
CA ARG A 119 -38.93 -9.91 16.12
C ARG A 119 -37.89 -9.23 15.21
N ASP A 120 -37.11 -8.29 15.74
CA ASP A 120 -36.02 -7.62 15.03
C ASP A 120 -34.68 -8.38 15.13
N ILE A 121 -34.60 -9.45 15.95
CA ILE A 121 -33.35 -10.14 16.25
C ILE A 121 -32.83 -11.06 15.14
N PRO A 122 -33.56 -11.72 14.23
CA PRO A 122 -32.87 -12.57 13.24
C PRO A 122 -31.77 -11.83 12.44
N LEU A 123 -31.98 -10.53 12.17
CA LEU A 123 -30.93 -9.64 11.64
C LEU A 123 -29.86 -9.32 12.70
N THR A 124 -30.26 -8.92 13.91
CA THR A 124 -29.32 -8.59 15.00
C THR A 124 -28.48 -9.78 15.45
N ALA A 125 -29.03 -10.98 15.52
CA ALA A 125 -28.34 -12.22 15.85
C ALA A 125 -27.24 -12.55 14.83
N SER A 126 -27.46 -12.20 13.56
CA SER A 126 -26.41 -12.30 12.54
C SER A 126 -25.26 -11.32 12.86
N VAL A 127 -25.58 -10.08 13.24
CA VAL A 127 -24.58 -9.07 13.66
C VAL A 127 -23.87 -9.48 14.95
N VAL A 128 -24.61 -9.97 15.95
CA VAL A 128 -24.09 -10.49 17.22
C VAL A 128 -23.15 -11.66 16.96
N ALA A 129 -23.54 -12.62 16.13
CA ALA A 129 -22.68 -13.74 15.77
C ALA A 129 -21.36 -13.28 15.12
N LEU A 130 -21.41 -12.27 14.26
CA LEU A 130 -20.19 -11.67 13.68
C LEU A 130 -19.31 -11.03 14.77
N TYR A 131 -19.89 -10.28 15.72
CA TYR A 131 -19.15 -9.71 16.85
C TYR A 131 -18.50 -10.78 17.73
N LEU A 132 -19.24 -11.83 18.07
CA LEU A 132 -18.74 -12.91 18.92
C LEU A 132 -17.58 -13.66 18.24
N LYS A 133 -17.68 -13.95 16.94
CA LYS A 133 -16.60 -14.55 16.15
C LYS A 133 -15.33 -13.70 16.19
N GLU A 134 -15.47 -12.38 15.96
CA GLU A 134 -14.33 -11.45 15.90
C GLU A 134 -13.66 -11.26 17.26
N VAL A 135 -14.43 -11.25 18.35
CA VAL A 135 -13.88 -10.99 19.69
C VAL A 135 -13.28 -12.25 20.35
N LEU A 136 -13.84 -13.43 20.11
CA LEU A 136 -13.54 -14.63 20.90
C LEU A 136 -13.02 -15.85 20.12
N ASP A 137 -12.71 -15.74 18.82
CA ASP A 137 -12.31 -16.87 17.95
C ASP A 137 -13.15 -18.14 18.20
N VAL A 138 -14.47 -17.96 18.26
CA VAL A 138 -15.45 -19.03 18.50
C VAL A 138 -16.06 -19.53 17.18
N LYS A 139 -16.44 -20.81 17.16
CA LYS A 139 -17.22 -21.36 16.04
C LYS A 139 -18.70 -21.20 16.35
N ILE A 140 -19.43 -20.48 15.51
CA ILE A 140 -20.85 -20.22 15.73
C ILE A 140 -21.70 -20.90 14.65
N THR A 141 -22.68 -21.67 15.10
CA THR A 141 -23.81 -22.18 14.30
C THR A 141 -25.06 -21.43 14.70
N ILE A 142 -25.80 -20.88 13.73
CA ILE A 142 -27.04 -20.14 13.98
C ILE A 142 -28.22 -21.04 13.62
N LEU A 143 -29.11 -21.32 14.59
CA LEU A 143 -30.26 -22.20 14.39
C LEU A 143 -31.59 -21.46 14.61
N TYR A 144 -32.58 -21.80 13.79
CA TYR A 144 -33.92 -21.25 13.86
C TYR A 144 -35.00 -22.33 13.73
N GLY A 145 -35.84 -22.47 14.75
CA GLY A 145 -37.04 -23.30 14.73
C GLY A 145 -38.17 -22.61 13.95
N LYS A 146 -38.37 -23.02 12.69
CA LYS A 146 -39.45 -22.53 11.85
C LYS A 146 -40.75 -23.27 12.16
N PHE A 147 -41.61 -22.66 12.98
CA PHE A 147 -42.91 -23.21 13.33
C PHE A 147 -43.93 -23.07 12.17
N ASP A 148 -44.57 -24.18 11.82
CA ASP A 148 -45.72 -24.28 10.92
C ASP A 148 -46.98 -24.54 11.76
N SER A 149 -47.80 -23.51 11.92
CA SER A 149 -49.02 -23.59 12.73
C SER A 149 -50.14 -24.43 12.10
N VAL A 150 -50.07 -24.73 10.80
CA VAL A 150 -51.06 -25.56 10.12
C VAL A 150 -50.80 -27.03 10.41
N LYS A 151 -49.53 -27.43 10.40
CA LYS A 151 -49.11 -28.82 10.66
C LYS A 151 -48.80 -29.09 12.13
N ASN A 152 -48.64 -28.04 12.92
CA ASN A 152 -48.13 -28.13 14.29
C ASN A 152 -46.74 -28.79 14.38
N GLU A 153 -45.90 -28.43 13.41
CA GLU A 153 -44.52 -28.93 13.25
C GLU A 153 -43.55 -27.75 13.32
N THR A 154 -42.37 -27.97 13.89
CA THR A 154 -41.27 -26.99 13.89
C THR A 154 -40.06 -27.60 13.20
N HIS A 155 -39.54 -26.96 12.16
CA HIS A 155 -38.31 -27.42 11.49
C HIS A 155 -37.11 -26.58 11.91
N CYS A 156 -36.06 -27.23 12.43
CA CYS A 156 -34.79 -26.58 12.71
C CYS A 156 -34.07 -26.26 11.39
N THR A 157 -33.84 -24.96 11.16
CA THR A 157 -33.10 -24.46 10.00
C THR A 157 -31.74 -23.92 10.44
N ASP A 158 -30.67 -24.33 9.76
CA ASP A 158 -29.34 -23.72 9.93
C ASP A 158 -29.24 -22.44 9.09
N LEU A 159 -29.04 -21.30 9.77
CA LEU A 159 -28.89 -19.97 9.18
C LEU A 159 -27.43 -19.48 9.19
N THR A 160 -26.46 -20.34 9.49
CA THR A 160 -25.03 -19.99 9.55
C THR A 160 -24.52 -19.39 8.23
N PHE A 161 -25.15 -19.74 7.11
CA PHE A 161 -24.82 -19.21 5.77
C PHE A 161 -24.85 -17.67 5.72
N VAL A 162 -25.66 -17.00 6.54
CA VAL A 162 -25.74 -15.53 6.57
C VAL A 162 -24.40 -14.91 6.97
N THR A 163 -23.75 -15.46 8.01
CA THR A 163 -22.42 -14.97 8.42
C THR A 163 -21.33 -15.34 7.42
N GLN A 164 -21.44 -16.51 6.78
CA GLN A 164 -20.49 -16.93 5.74
C GLN A 164 -20.54 -16.01 4.52
N LEU A 165 -21.74 -15.55 4.11
CA LEU A 165 -21.88 -14.56 3.05
C LEU A 165 -21.12 -13.27 3.38
N VAL A 166 -21.20 -12.80 4.62
CA VAL A 166 -20.48 -11.59 5.07
C VAL A 166 -18.97 -11.79 5.03
N GLU A 167 -18.47 -12.96 5.43
CA GLU A 167 -17.04 -13.31 5.34
C GLU A 167 -16.54 -13.24 3.88
N TRP A 168 -17.28 -13.80 2.93
CA TRP A 168 -16.93 -13.72 1.50
C TRP A 168 -17.00 -12.29 0.95
N ILE A 169 -18.04 -11.53 1.29
CA ILE A 169 -18.18 -10.12 0.87
C ILE A 169 -16.99 -9.31 1.38
N TYR A 170 -16.61 -9.48 2.65
CA TYR A 170 -15.48 -8.80 3.26
C TYR A 170 -14.18 -9.17 2.55
N ALA A 171 -13.86 -10.47 2.41
CA ALA A 171 -12.65 -10.93 1.76
C ALA A 171 -12.53 -10.46 0.29
N ALA A 172 -13.63 -10.53 -0.45
CA ALA A 172 -13.69 -10.05 -1.84
C ALA A 172 -13.51 -8.53 -1.91
N ARG A 173 -14.10 -7.76 -0.98
CA ARG A 173 -13.92 -6.31 -0.89
C ARG A 173 -12.47 -5.96 -0.58
N VAL A 174 -11.87 -6.61 0.42
CA VAL A 174 -10.48 -6.38 0.82
C VAL A 174 -9.53 -6.63 -0.35
N PHE A 175 -9.77 -7.68 -1.13
CA PHE A 175 -8.99 -7.95 -2.32
C PHE A 175 -9.24 -6.95 -3.46
N LYS A 176 -10.52 -6.68 -3.78
CA LYS A 176 -10.88 -5.77 -4.87
C LYS A 176 -10.41 -4.34 -4.64
N GLU A 177 -10.64 -3.83 -3.43
CA GLU A 177 -10.35 -2.45 -3.08
C GLU A 177 -8.85 -2.28 -2.81
N TYR A 178 -8.26 -3.10 -1.94
CA TYR A 178 -6.91 -2.86 -1.39
C TYR A 178 -5.80 -3.76 -1.95
N GLY A 179 -6.15 -4.80 -2.71
CA GLY A 179 -5.18 -5.75 -3.25
C GLY A 179 -4.70 -6.82 -2.28
N TYR A 180 -5.34 -6.97 -1.12
CA TYR A 180 -5.02 -8.03 -0.16
C TYR A 180 -5.91 -9.25 -0.37
N SER A 181 -5.32 -10.36 -0.77
CA SER A 181 -6.06 -11.57 -1.18
C SER A 181 -6.04 -12.70 -0.15
N ASN A 182 -5.30 -12.56 0.95
CA ASN A 182 -5.05 -13.62 1.92
C ASN A 182 -6.35 -14.24 2.45
N GLU A 183 -7.30 -13.40 2.88
CA GLU A 183 -8.60 -13.86 3.39
C GLU A 183 -9.41 -14.61 2.33
N LEU A 184 -9.43 -14.08 1.09
CA LEU A 184 -10.17 -14.70 0.00
C LEU A 184 -9.58 -16.07 -0.37
N GLY A 185 -8.26 -16.16 -0.43
CA GLY A 185 -7.53 -17.40 -0.67
C GLY A 185 -7.74 -18.42 0.46
N ALA A 186 -7.76 -17.96 1.72
CA ALA A 186 -7.99 -18.80 2.89
C ALA A 186 -9.42 -19.38 2.92
N LEU A 187 -10.43 -18.57 2.61
CA LEU A 187 -11.82 -19.02 2.51
C LEU A 187 -12.01 -20.08 1.42
N ALA A 188 -11.42 -19.88 0.24
CA ALA A 188 -11.46 -20.86 -0.85
C ALA A 188 -10.78 -22.18 -0.49
N ASP A 189 -9.60 -22.10 0.14
CA ASP A 189 -8.86 -23.26 0.62
C ASP A 189 -9.60 -24.00 1.74
N GLN A 190 -10.22 -23.27 2.67
CA GLN A 190 -11.05 -23.84 3.73
C GLN A 190 -12.28 -24.57 3.16
N ARG A 191 -12.99 -23.95 2.21
CA ARG A 191 -14.13 -24.56 1.52
C ARG A 191 -13.71 -25.82 0.77
N ASN A 192 -12.61 -25.76 0.03
CA ASN A 192 -12.02 -26.91 -0.65
C ASN A 192 -11.73 -28.05 0.34
N ARG A 193 -11.03 -27.78 1.45
CA ARG A 193 -10.76 -28.79 2.49
C ARG A 193 -12.03 -29.40 3.08
N ARG A 194 -13.07 -28.60 3.33
CA ARG A 194 -14.36 -29.10 3.84
C ARG A 194 -14.99 -30.07 2.84
N ILE A 195 -15.05 -29.71 1.55
CA ILE A 195 -15.57 -30.57 0.48
C ILE A 195 -14.81 -31.90 0.39
N TYR A 196 -13.48 -31.87 0.53
CA TYR A 196 -12.68 -33.09 0.48
C TYR A 196 -12.91 -34.02 1.67
N LYS A 197 -13.24 -33.47 2.85
CA LYS A 197 -13.58 -34.21 4.07
C LYS A 197 -14.99 -34.80 4.05
N THR A 198 -15.91 -34.21 3.29
CA THR A 198 -17.27 -34.76 3.12
C THR A 198 -17.21 -36.03 2.26
N ALA A 199 -17.27 -37.20 2.91
CA ALA A 199 -17.41 -38.48 2.24
C ALA A 199 -18.79 -38.53 1.57
N ASN A 200 -18.84 -38.53 0.23
CA ASN A 200 -19.97 -38.87 -0.66
C ASN A 200 -20.15 -37.95 -1.89
N LEU A 201 -19.28 -36.97 -2.13
CA LEU A 201 -19.34 -36.21 -3.38
C LEU A 201 -18.67 -37.01 -4.53
N SER A 202 -19.46 -37.30 -5.58
CA SER A 202 -19.01 -38.01 -6.79
C SER A 202 -18.02 -37.18 -7.64
N LYS A 203 -18.01 -35.86 -7.45
CA LYS A 203 -17.05 -34.91 -8.05
C LYS A 203 -16.50 -34.00 -6.96
N LYS A 204 -15.20 -33.69 -7.06
CA LYS A 204 -14.50 -32.79 -6.15
C LYS A 204 -13.81 -31.68 -6.95
N PRO A 205 -13.67 -30.47 -6.40
CA PRO A 205 -12.94 -29.39 -7.05
C PRO A 205 -11.46 -29.78 -7.24
N LYS A 206 -10.94 -29.50 -8.43
CA LYS A 206 -9.55 -29.68 -8.83
C LYS A 206 -8.79 -28.36 -8.87
N TYR A 207 -9.50 -27.27 -9.17
CA TYR A 207 -8.91 -25.96 -9.44
C TYR A 207 -9.17 -24.94 -8.33
N LEU A 208 -10.20 -25.12 -7.50
CA LEU A 208 -10.55 -24.17 -6.43
C LEU A 208 -9.36 -23.85 -5.50
N ALA A 209 -8.59 -24.86 -5.09
CA ALA A 209 -7.40 -24.66 -4.26
C ALA A 209 -6.27 -23.92 -4.99
N SER A 210 -6.19 -24.04 -6.31
CA SER A 210 -5.14 -23.42 -7.12
C SER A 210 -5.25 -21.90 -7.17
N MET A 211 -6.43 -21.33 -6.91
CA MET A 211 -6.67 -19.88 -6.86
C MET A 211 -5.82 -19.17 -5.81
N ARG A 212 -5.41 -19.87 -4.74
CA ARG A 212 -4.63 -19.29 -3.64
C ARG A 212 -3.30 -18.68 -4.09
N LEU A 213 -2.55 -19.35 -4.96
CA LEU A 213 -1.22 -18.89 -5.37
C LEU A 213 -1.26 -17.65 -6.29
N PRO A 214 -2.06 -17.61 -7.37
CA PRO A 214 -2.22 -16.40 -8.20
C PRO A 214 -2.68 -15.19 -7.41
N LEU A 215 -3.60 -15.38 -6.46
CA LEU A 215 -4.04 -14.36 -5.53
C LEU A 215 -2.87 -13.81 -4.70
N GLN A 216 -2.13 -14.68 -4.04
CA GLN A 216 -0.98 -14.30 -3.19
C GLN A 216 0.10 -13.58 -3.99
N TYR A 217 0.51 -14.11 -5.15
CA TYR A 217 1.53 -13.48 -5.99
C TYR A 217 1.12 -12.08 -6.45
N LEU A 218 -0.16 -11.87 -6.77
CA LEU A 218 -0.66 -10.56 -7.14
C LEU A 218 -0.61 -9.58 -5.96
N THR A 219 -1.03 -10.01 -4.77
CA THR A 219 -0.87 -9.20 -3.54
C THR A 219 0.59 -8.82 -3.31
N ASP A 220 1.50 -9.80 -3.32
CA ASP A 220 2.93 -9.58 -3.06
C ASP A 220 3.54 -8.62 -4.08
N ALA A 221 3.20 -8.79 -5.37
CA ALA A 221 3.70 -7.92 -6.44
C ALA A 221 3.21 -6.47 -6.27
N LEU A 222 1.93 -6.27 -5.95
CA LEU A 222 1.36 -4.94 -5.72
C LEU A 222 1.98 -4.25 -4.50
N ARG A 223 2.30 -5.00 -3.44
CA ARG A 223 2.91 -4.46 -2.22
C ARG A 223 4.41 -4.19 -2.36
N LEU A 224 5.10 -5.00 -3.17
CA LEU A 224 6.52 -4.81 -3.46
C LEU A 224 6.76 -3.63 -4.42
N GLY A 225 5.83 -3.35 -5.33
CA GLY A 225 5.96 -2.30 -6.34
C GLY A 225 6.93 -2.66 -7.47
N SER A 226 7.22 -3.96 -7.67
CA SER A 226 8.05 -4.44 -8.77
C SER A 226 7.22 -4.51 -10.06
N ILE A 227 7.41 -3.56 -10.98
CA ILE A 227 6.58 -3.45 -12.20
C ILE A 227 6.56 -4.75 -13.03
N ARG A 228 7.71 -5.43 -13.16
CA ARG A 228 7.80 -6.71 -13.87
C ARG A 228 6.98 -7.80 -13.18
N SER A 229 7.08 -7.90 -11.85
CA SER A 229 6.33 -8.87 -11.05
C SER A 229 4.84 -8.58 -11.07
N ILE A 230 4.45 -7.30 -11.12
CA ILE A 230 3.04 -6.87 -11.23
C ILE A 230 2.47 -7.35 -12.56
N ARG A 231 3.15 -7.10 -13.69
CA ARG A 231 2.69 -7.55 -15.02
C ARG A 231 2.54 -9.07 -15.08
N GLU A 232 3.54 -9.81 -14.58
CA GLU A 232 3.48 -11.27 -14.50
C GLU A 232 2.30 -11.76 -13.65
N SER A 233 2.11 -11.18 -12.46
CA SER A 233 1.13 -11.65 -11.48
C SER A 233 -0.30 -11.26 -11.85
N VAL A 234 -0.53 -10.06 -12.40
CA VAL A 234 -1.83 -9.65 -12.95
C VAL A 234 -2.21 -10.59 -14.09
N ARG A 235 -1.30 -10.84 -15.04
CA ARG A 235 -1.59 -11.73 -16.16
C ARG A 235 -1.85 -13.16 -15.70
N ARG A 236 -1.06 -13.67 -14.75
CA ARG A 236 -1.29 -15.00 -14.14
C ARG A 236 -2.67 -15.09 -13.48
N PHE A 237 -3.03 -14.08 -12.69
CA PHE A 237 -4.35 -14.00 -12.05
C PHE A 237 -5.46 -14.01 -13.10
N LEU A 238 -5.45 -13.11 -14.07
CA LEU A 238 -6.51 -13.01 -15.09
C LEU A 238 -6.62 -14.28 -15.95
N VAL A 239 -5.48 -14.83 -16.37
CA VAL A 239 -5.45 -16.07 -17.15
C VAL A 239 -6.08 -17.25 -16.40
N THR A 240 -5.98 -17.28 -15.06
CA THR A 240 -6.63 -18.31 -14.23
C THR A 240 -8.17 -18.30 -14.35
N PHE A 241 -8.75 -17.16 -14.73
CA PHE A 241 -10.20 -17.01 -14.94
C PHE A 241 -10.60 -16.90 -16.43
N GLU A 242 -9.66 -16.61 -17.33
CA GLU A 242 -9.87 -16.59 -18.80
C GLU A 242 -9.67 -17.96 -19.44
N LYS A 243 -8.55 -18.62 -19.12
CA LYS A 243 -8.30 -20.01 -19.49
C LYS A 243 -8.92 -20.83 -18.38
N GLU A 244 -9.99 -21.53 -18.71
CA GLU A 244 -10.73 -22.49 -17.89
C GLU A 244 -12.17 -22.06 -17.60
N SER A 245 -13.08 -22.52 -18.47
CA SER A 245 -14.47 -22.73 -18.08
C SER A 245 -14.57 -23.60 -16.80
N THR A 246 -13.54 -24.38 -16.43
CA THR A 246 -13.53 -25.28 -15.28
C THR A 246 -13.43 -24.57 -13.92
N LEU A 247 -12.58 -23.54 -13.72
CA LEU A 247 -12.55 -22.85 -12.42
C LEU A 247 -13.83 -22.06 -12.16
N ASN A 248 -14.35 -21.35 -13.16
CA ASN A 248 -15.62 -20.64 -13.02
C ASN A 248 -16.79 -21.61 -12.76
N GLN A 249 -16.78 -22.80 -13.38
CA GLN A 249 -17.72 -23.88 -13.08
C GLN A 249 -17.56 -24.40 -11.64
N GLU A 250 -16.33 -24.58 -11.16
CA GLU A 250 -16.09 -24.99 -9.76
C GLU A 250 -16.53 -23.92 -8.76
N ILE A 251 -16.32 -22.65 -9.06
CA ILE A 251 -16.82 -21.54 -8.23
C ILE A 251 -18.35 -21.57 -8.22
N HIS A 252 -19.00 -21.72 -9.36
CA HIS A 252 -20.46 -21.84 -9.45
C HIS A 252 -21.00 -23.05 -8.65
N GLU A 253 -20.35 -24.22 -8.76
CA GLU A 253 -20.82 -25.46 -8.12
C GLU A 253 -20.51 -25.51 -6.61
N TYR A 254 -19.35 -25.00 -6.19
CA TYR A 254 -18.83 -25.23 -4.83
C TYR A 254 -18.73 -23.97 -3.96
N VAL A 255 -18.72 -22.78 -4.57
CA VAL A 255 -18.56 -21.47 -3.91
C VAL A 255 -19.47 -20.39 -4.54
N PRO A 256 -20.79 -20.60 -4.60
CA PRO A 256 -21.71 -19.65 -5.24
C PRO A 256 -21.68 -18.26 -4.61
N GLU A 257 -21.27 -18.13 -3.35
CA GLU A 257 -21.07 -16.85 -2.66
C GLU A 257 -20.02 -15.97 -3.36
N LEU A 258 -18.98 -16.60 -3.94
CA LEU A 258 -17.89 -15.93 -4.64
C LEU A 258 -18.24 -15.62 -6.10
N GLU A 259 -19.06 -16.44 -6.75
CA GLU A 259 -19.44 -16.30 -8.16
C GLU A 259 -19.92 -14.88 -8.49
N LEU A 260 -20.80 -14.32 -7.65
CA LEU A 260 -21.39 -13.00 -7.84
C LEU A 260 -20.38 -11.85 -7.64
N LEU A 261 -19.28 -12.11 -6.92
CA LEU A 261 -18.30 -11.09 -6.55
C LEU A 261 -17.14 -11.01 -7.56
N MET A 262 -16.80 -12.14 -8.19
CA MET A 262 -15.66 -12.26 -9.12
C MET A 262 -15.67 -11.29 -10.30
N PRO A 263 -16.79 -11.01 -10.99
CA PRO A 263 -16.79 -10.12 -12.15
C PRO A 263 -16.20 -8.74 -11.83
N SER A 264 -16.55 -8.17 -10.67
CA SER A 264 -16.06 -6.86 -10.24
C SER A 264 -14.57 -6.88 -9.87
N ILE A 265 -14.08 -7.98 -9.27
CA ILE A 265 -12.67 -8.19 -8.96
C ILE A 265 -11.86 -8.29 -10.26
N ILE A 266 -12.29 -9.16 -11.18
CA ILE A 266 -11.61 -9.37 -12.47
C ILE A 266 -11.57 -8.05 -13.24
N GLN A 267 -12.68 -7.31 -13.30
CA GLN A 267 -12.73 -6.03 -14.00
C GLN A 267 -11.75 -5.01 -13.41
N ARG A 268 -11.59 -4.96 -12.08
CA ARG A 268 -10.62 -4.06 -11.44
C ARG A 268 -9.19 -4.39 -11.89
N TYR A 269 -8.80 -5.66 -11.89
CA TYR A 269 -7.45 -6.06 -12.27
C TYR A 269 -7.18 -6.03 -13.78
N LYS A 270 -8.23 -6.12 -14.62
CA LYS A 270 -8.11 -5.87 -16.06
C LYS A 270 -7.66 -4.44 -16.38
N MET A 271 -8.04 -3.45 -15.57
CA MET A 271 -7.59 -2.06 -15.78
C MET A 271 -6.07 -1.89 -15.60
N VAL A 272 -5.42 -2.81 -14.86
CA VAL A 272 -3.97 -2.81 -14.62
C VAL A 272 -3.24 -3.92 -15.40
N ASP A 273 -3.90 -4.53 -16.39
CA ASP A 273 -3.31 -5.52 -17.31
C ASP A 273 -2.88 -4.86 -18.63
N THR A 274 -1.69 -5.20 -19.12
CA THR A 274 -1.23 -4.83 -20.47
C THR A 274 -1.54 -5.91 -21.51
N GLY A 275 -2.02 -7.08 -21.07
CA GLY A 275 -2.23 -8.26 -21.90
C GLY A 275 -0.97 -9.09 -22.11
N ALA A 276 0.19 -8.65 -21.60
CA ALA A 276 1.46 -9.35 -21.69
C ALA A 276 2.08 -9.55 -20.28
N SER A 277 2.71 -10.70 -20.06
CA SER A 277 3.43 -10.98 -18.82
C SER A 277 4.80 -10.29 -18.75
N SER A 278 5.38 -9.97 -19.91
CA SER A 278 6.66 -9.25 -20.01
C SER A 278 6.42 -7.75 -20.12
N PHE A 279 7.21 -6.97 -19.38
CA PHE A 279 7.21 -5.52 -19.49
C PHE A 279 7.71 -5.07 -20.87
N VAL A 280 6.93 -4.21 -21.53
CA VAL A 280 7.31 -3.52 -22.76
C VAL A 280 6.84 -2.08 -22.62
N LEU A 281 7.73 -1.11 -22.82
CA LEU A 281 7.35 0.30 -22.75
C LEU A 281 6.67 0.72 -24.07
N ASP A 282 5.34 0.65 -24.09
CA ASP A 282 4.48 1.10 -25.19
C ASP A 282 3.34 2.01 -24.66
N GLU A 283 2.47 2.49 -25.55
CA GLU A 283 1.31 3.32 -25.18
C GLU A 283 0.40 2.65 -24.15
N ARG A 284 0.23 1.32 -24.25
CA ARG A 284 -0.62 0.56 -23.32
C ARG A 284 0.02 0.50 -21.95
N GLU A 285 1.33 0.25 -21.85
CA GLU A 285 2.05 0.27 -20.57
C GLU A 285 1.92 1.64 -19.90
N ILE A 286 2.07 2.75 -20.62
CA ILE A 286 1.85 4.10 -20.08
C ILE A 286 0.40 4.24 -19.55
N ALA A 287 -0.61 3.85 -20.33
CA ALA A 287 -2.00 3.90 -19.87
C ALA A 287 -2.24 3.03 -18.63
N THR A 288 -1.66 1.83 -18.58
CA THR A 288 -1.77 0.90 -17.46
C THR A 288 -1.01 1.36 -16.22
N GLU A 289 0.14 2.02 -16.36
CA GLU A 289 0.85 2.67 -15.25
C GLU A 289 0.00 3.80 -14.63
N ARG A 290 -0.72 4.57 -15.44
CA ARG A 290 -1.69 5.57 -14.96
C ARG A 290 -2.81 4.91 -14.15
N GLU A 291 -3.39 3.82 -14.62
CA GLU A 291 -4.41 3.07 -13.88
C GLU A 291 -3.86 2.44 -12.59
N LEU A 292 -2.60 1.99 -12.59
CA LEU A 292 -1.94 1.48 -11.39
C LEU A 292 -1.67 2.60 -10.37
N MET A 293 -1.30 3.81 -10.81
CA MET A 293 -1.22 4.97 -9.92
C MET A 293 -2.58 5.31 -9.31
N LYS A 294 -3.67 5.29 -10.09
CA LYS A 294 -5.04 5.44 -9.58
C LYS A 294 -5.35 4.40 -8.52
N PHE A 295 -5.00 3.13 -8.77
CA PHE A 295 -5.18 2.06 -7.79
C PHE A 295 -4.48 2.35 -6.45
N TYR A 296 -3.23 2.80 -6.48
CA TYR A 296 -2.51 3.15 -5.24
C TYR A 296 -3.11 4.38 -4.54
N LEU A 297 -3.59 5.36 -5.29
CA LEU A 297 -4.23 6.54 -4.73
C LEU A 297 -5.60 6.20 -4.10
N ASP A 298 -6.42 5.40 -4.77
CA ASP A 298 -7.72 4.93 -4.26
C ASP A 298 -7.56 4.15 -2.96
N THR A 299 -6.44 3.44 -2.81
CA THR A 299 -6.10 2.63 -1.63
C THR A 299 -5.35 3.38 -0.54
N ARG A 300 -5.16 4.70 -0.70
CA ARG A 300 -4.38 5.56 0.21
C ARG A 300 -2.92 5.10 0.39
N ASP A 301 -2.39 4.33 -0.55
CA ASP A 301 -0.97 3.98 -0.62
C ASP A 301 -0.17 5.08 -1.34
N ILE A 302 -0.07 6.23 -0.65
CA ILE A 302 0.59 7.42 -1.18
C ILE A 302 2.08 7.15 -1.46
N GLY A 303 2.70 6.26 -0.67
CA GLY A 303 4.10 5.89 -0.87
C GLY A 303 4.35 5.17 -2.19
N MET A 304 3.51 4.19 -2.54
CA MET A 304 3.61 3.51 -3.84
C MET A 304 3.23 4.44 -5.00
N ALA A 305 2.17 5.25 -4.84
CA ALA A 305 1.77 6.21 -5.85
C ALA A 305 2.89 7.21 -6.18
N LEU A 306 3.56 7.77 -5.17
CA LEU A 306 4.70 8.69 -5.35
C LEU A 306 5.91 8.03 -6.03
N ARG A 307 6.21 6.79 -5.67
CA ARG A 307 7.31 6.04 -6.29
C ARG A 307 7.02 5.79 -7.77
N LEU A 308 5.80 5.35 -8.10
CA LEU A 308 5.38 5.10 -9.48
C LEU A 308 5.27 6.41 -10.28
N ALA A 309 4.75 7.50 -9.70
CA ALA A 309 4.61 8.79 -10.37
C ALA A 309 5.92 9.31 -10.94
N ARG A 310 7.02 9.16 -10.21
CA ARG A 310 8.34 9.55 -10.72
C ARG A 310 8.76 8.69 -11.91
N GLU A 311 8.64 7.37 -11.79
CA GLU A 311 9.04 6.47 -12.88
C GLU A 311 8.15 6.63 -14.10
N TYR A 312 6.86 6.92 -13.91
CA TYR A 312 5.88 7.21 -14.95
C TYR A 312 6.30 8.42 -15.81
N MET A 313 6.73 9.53 -15.20
CA MET A 313 7.22 10.69 -15.95
C MET A 313 8.47 10.37 -16.77
N ILE A 314 9.40 9.57 -16.22
CA ILE A 314 10.59 9.11 -16.95
C ILE A 314 10.19 8.21 -18.12
N ASN A 315 9.23 7.31 -17.90
CA ASN A 315 8.73 6.38 -18.91
C ASN A 315 8.01 7.12 -20.05
N ILE A 316 7.26 8.19 -19.77
CA ILE A 316 6.67 9.07 -20.80
C ILE A 316 7.77 9.68 -21.68
N LEU A 317 8.82 10.24 -21.08
CA LEU A 317 9.93 10.84 -21.83
C LEU A 317 10.62 9.80 -22.71
N LEU A 318 10.97 8.64 -22.15
CA LEU A 318 11.58 7.55 -22.90
C LEU A 318 10.70 7.08 -24.06
N TYR A 319 9.38 6.98 -23.85
CA TYR A 319 8.44 6.56 -24.87
C TYR A 319 8.36 7.61 -26.01
N LYS A 320 8.15 8.89 -25.68
CA LYS A 320 7.98 9.97 -26.65
C LYS A 320 9.25 10.29 -27.45
N GLU A 321 10.42 10.11 -26.85
CA GLU A 321 11.72 10.29 -27.51
C GLU A 321 12.15 9.07 -28.34
N GLY A 322 11.35 7.99 -28.40
CA GLY A 322 11.70 6.77 -29.13
C GLY A 322 12.82 5.95 -28.47
N LEU A 323 13.03 6.14 -27.16
CA LEU A 323 14.09 5.52 -26.36
C LEU A 323 13.56 4.36 -25.50
N ALA A 324 12.44 3.75 -25.87
CA ALA A 324 11.77 2.70 -25.11
C ALA A 324 12.69 1.49 -24.77
N ASN A 325 13.65 1.18 -25.62
CA ASN A 325 14.62 0.10 -25.41
C ASN A 325 15.57 0.35 -24.22
N PHE A 326 15.70 1.60 -23.78
CA PHE A 326 16.54 2.01 -22.65
C PHE A 326 15.76 2.11 -21.34
N VAL A 327 14.53 1.58 -21.27
CA VAL A 327 13.68 1.69 -20.07
C VAL A 327 14.29 1.10 -18.80
N PHE A 328 15.25 0.19 -18.91
CA PHE A 328 15.98 -0.35 -17.75
C PHE A 328 17.45 0.10 -17.69
N ASP A 329 17.88 0.97 -18.61
CA ASP A 329 19.22 1.54 -18.60
C ASP A 329 19.31 2.64 -17.55
N ARG A 330 20.14 2.43 -16.53
CA ARG A 330 20.24 3.35 -15.40
C ARG A 330 20.72 4.73 -15.82
N ASP A 331 21.77 4.78 -16.64
CA ASP A 331 22.46 6.01 -16.96
C ASP A 331 21.60 6.88 -17.90
N LYS A 332 20.90 6.24 -18.86
CA LYS A 332 19.92 6.92 -19.72
C LYS A 332 18.72 7.46 -18.93
N ARG A 333 18.22 6.70 -17.94
CA ARG A 333 17.15 7.18 -17.05
C ARG A 333 17.60 8.37 -16.22
N GLU A 334 18.83 8.33 -15.70
CA GLU A 334 19.38 9.44 -14.92
C GLU A 334 19.55 10.70 -15.77
N GLU A 335 20.08 10.58 -17.00
CA GLU A 335 20.21 11.64 -17.99
C GLU A 335 18.88 12.37 -18.23
N ILE A 336 17.83 11.61 -18.55
CA ILE A 336 16.50 12.16 -18.87
C ILE A 336 15.80 12.72 -17.62
N SER A 337 16.05 12.14 -16.44
CA SER A 337 15.42 12.60 -15.20
C SER A 337 15.81 14.03 -14.81
N ARG A 338 16.89 14.58 -15.39
CA ARG A 338 17.32 15.99 -15.20
C ARG A 338 16.30 16.99 -15.76
N PHE A 339 15.44 16.56 -16.69
CA PHE A 339 14.40 17.40 -17.28
C PHE A 339 13.13 17.48 -16.43
N LEU A 340 13.01 16.62 -15.41
CA LEU A 340 11.96 16.68 -14.40
C LEU A 340 12.32 17.80 -13.42
N GLY A 341 11.74 19.00 -13.62
CA GLY A 341 12.10 20.23 -12.89
C GLY A 341 12.23 20.10 -11.36
N GLU A 342 13.12 20.89 -10.77
CA GLU A 342 13.54 20.80 -9.35
C GLU A 342 12.49 21.18 -8.30
N THR A 343 11.48 21.98 -8.67
CA THR A 343 10.41 22.47 -7.78
C THR A 343 9.37 21.40 -7.45
N ASP A 344 9.57 20.17 -7.93
CA ASP A 344 8.62 19.09 -7.82
C ASP A 344 8.43 18.66 -6.36
N SER A 345 7.35 19.17 -5.78
CA SER A 345 6.79 18.69 -4.52
C SER A 345 6.63 17.16 -4.48
N LEU A 346 6.38 16.50 -5.64
CA LEU A 346 6.29 15.04 -5.72
C LEU A 346 7.66 14.39 -5.50
N ARG A 347 8.75 14.92 -6.09
CA ARG A 347 10.12 14.46 -5.82
C ARG A 347 10.49 14.59 -4.34
N LYS A 348 10.22 15.74 -3.73
CA LYS A 348 10.51 15.97 -2.29
C LYS A 348 9.71 15.01 -1.41
N ALA A 349 8.40 14.89 -1.66
CA ALA A 349 7.53 13.96 -0.96
C ALA A 349 7.98 12.50 -1.13
N ARG A 350 8.30 12.08 -2.37
CA ARG A 350 8.79 10.73 -2.69
C ARG A 350 10.08 10.42 -1.94
N ASN A 351 11.05 11.34 -1.91
CA ASN A 351 12.31 11.13 -1.19
C ASN A 351 12.08 11.05 0.32
N HIS A 352 11.27 11.95 0.87
CA HIS A 352 10.93 11.90 2.29
C HIS A 352 10.26 10.58 2.67
N VAL A 353 9.27 10.12 1.90
CA VAL A 353 8.61 8.82 2.13
C VAL A 353 9.56 7.65 1.92
N ALA A 354 10.44 7.68 0.91
CA ALA A 354 11.41 6.61 0.64
C ALA A 354 12.43 6.44 1.77
N HIS A 355 12.80 7.53 2.45
CA HIS A 355 13.72 7.53 3.58
C HIS A 355 13.03 7.54 4.95
N PHE A 356 11.70 7.30 5.01
CA PHE A 356 10.92 7.35 6.26
C PHE A 356 11.13 8.64 7.07
N GLY A 357 11.37 9.75 6.39
CA GLY A 357 11.64 11.05 7.02
C GLY A 357 13.00 11.21 7.68
N PHE A 358 13.91 10.24 7.56
CA PHE A 358 15.32 10.37 7.98
C PHE A 358 16.11 11.17 6.93
N ASN A 359 15.72 12.42 6.69
CA ASN A 359 16.47 13.37 5.89
C ASN A 359 16.42 14.76 6.55
N ASP A 360 17.38 15.62 6.24
CA ASP A 360 17.47 16.97 6.83
C ASP A 360 16.30 17.88 6.39
N SER A 361 15.49 17.44 5.42
CA SER A 361 14.31 18.15 4.93
C SER A 361 13.06 17.78 5.74
N ASN A 362 12.79 18.53 6.81
CA ASN A 362 11.56 18.38 7.59
C ASN A 362 10.31 19.03 6.94
N SER A 363 10.39 19.42 5.67
CA SER A 363 9.25 20.01 4.93
C SER A 363 8.51 18.93 4.14
N LEU A 364 7.71 18.10 4.83
CA LEU A 364 6.65 17.39 4.14
C LEU A 364 5.54 18.37 3.77
N THR A 365 5.22 18.44 2.49
CA THR A 365 3.92 18.96 2.05
C THR A 365 2.83 18.08 2.67
N ASP A 366 1.69 18.67 3.08
CA ASP A 366 0.60 17.88 3.65
C ASP A 366 0.10 16.82 2.66
N VAL A 367 -0.45 15.72 3.19
CA VAL A 367 -0.90 14.58 2.38
C VAL A 367 -1.95 14.98 1.36
N ASN A 368 -2.83 15.95 1.65
CA ASN A 368 -3.87 16.37 0.70
C ASN A 368 -3.25 17.07 -0.51
N THR A 369 -2.25 17.93 -0.31
CA THR A 369 -1.53 18.58 -1.41
C THR A 369 -0.80 17.53 -2.27
N ILE A 370 -0.19 16.51 -1.65
CA ILE A 370 0.44 15.40 -2.40
C ILE A 370 -0.61 14.66 -3.24
N GLU A 371 -1.75 14.33 -2.65
CA GLU A 371 -2.85 13.67 -3.36
C GLU A 371 -3.36 14.52 -4.53
N GLN A 372 -3.50 15.85 -4.34
CA GLN A 372 -3.90 16.76 -5.41
C GLN A 372 -2.90 16.77 -6.57
N HIS A 373 -1.60 16.78 -6.28
CA HIS A 373 -0.57 16.71 -7.31
C HIS A 373 -0.56 15.37 -8.04
N LEU A 374 -0.74 14.25 -7.32
CA LEU A 374 -0.88 12.92 -7.94
C LEU A 374 -2.14 12.84 -8.82
N ARG A 375 -3.28 13.39 -8.37
CA ARG A 375 -4.50 13.46 -9.18
C ARG A 375 -4.29 14.29 -10.43
N LYS A 376 -3.67 15.47 -10.30
CA LYS A 376 -3.32 16.31 -11.45
C LYS A 376 -2.47 15.52 -12.45
N LEU A 377 -1.40 14.87 -12.01
CA LEU A 377 -0.55 14.04 -12.87
C LEU A 377 -1.32 12.92 -13.59
N ILE A 378 -2.24 12.26 -12.87
CA ILE A 378 -3.08 11.19 -13.41
C ILE A 378 -4.05 11.72 -14.49
N ASP A 379 -4.64 12.89 -14.25
CA ASP A 379 -5.69 13.47 -15.09
C ASP A 379 -5.12 14.27 -16.28
N THR A 380 -3.86 14.71 -16.21
CA THR A 380 -3.20 15.43 -17.32
C THR A 380 -2.87 14.48 -18.48
N ASP A 381 -3.08 14.98 -19.70
CA ASP A 381 -2.78 14.26 -20.94
C ASP A 381 -1.27 14.01 -21.10
N ILE A 382 -0.92 12.90 -21.77
CA ILE A 382 0.49 12.49 -21.92
C ILE A 382 1.27 13.51 -22.75
N ASP A 383 0.68 14.08 -23.80
CA ASP A 383 1.34 15.08 -24.65
C ASP A 383 1.54 16.40 -23.90
N GLU A 384 0.59 16.79 -23.05
CA GLU A 384 0.72 17.97 -22.20
C GLU A 384 1.87 17.82 -21.19
N LEU A 385 1.93 16.69 -20.48
CA LEU A 385 3.04 16.37 -19.57
C LEU A 385 4.38 16.38 -20.30
N TYR A 386 4.44 15.75 -21.47
CA TYR A 386 5.65 15.71 -22.29
C TYR A 386 6.10 17.11 -22.69
N ASN A 387 5.19 17.97 -23.17
CA ASN A 387 5.51 19.34 -23.55
C ASN A 387 6.00 20.18 -22.37
N GLU A 388 5.44 20.00 -21.17
CA GLU A 388 5.91 20.65 -19.94
C GLU A 388 7.36 20.24 -19.62
N MET A 389 7.67 18.94 -19.70
CA MET A 389 9.02 18.43 -19.48
C MET A 389 10.02 18.91 -20.54
N MET A 390 9.60 19.02 -21.80
CA MET A 390 10.45 19.53 -22.88
C MET A 390 10.71 21.03 -22.77
N LYS A 391 9.75 21.81 -22.28
CA LYS A 391 9.98 23.21 -21.92
C LYS A 391 11.03 23.32 -20.81
N ASN A 392 10.93 22.50 -19.77
CA ASN A 392 11.94 22.47 -18.70
C ASN A 392 13.34 22.12 -19.23
N LYS A 393 13.44 21.21 -20.21
CA LYS A 393 14.70 20.90 -20.91
C LYS A 393 15.27 22.11 -21.65
N GLN A 394 14.43 22.82 -22.43
CA GLN A 394 14.87 24.03 -23.14
C GLN A 394 15.33 25.13 -22.17
N ASP A 395 14.58 25.35 -21.08
CA ASP A 395 14.93 26.32 -20.04
C ASP A 395 16.26 25.95 -19.35
N LEU A 396 16.51 24.66 -19.13
CA LEU A 396 17.78 24.14 -18.60
C LEU A 396 18.93 24.32 -19.60
N GLU A 397 18.70 24.05 -20.88
CA GLU A 397 19.69 24.20 -21.94
C GLU A 397 20.10 25.67 -22.14
N ALA A 398 19.15 26.60 -22.07
CA ALA A 398 19.36 28.04 -22.16
C ALA A 398 20.00 28.65 -20.90
N SER A 399 20.02 27.94 -19.77
CA SER A 399 20.62 28.41 -18.53
C SER A 399 22.13 28.62 -18.68
N SER A 400 22.64 29.73 -18.13
CA SER A 400 24.07 30.02 -18.08
C SER A 400 24.80 29.12 -17.07
N TYR A 401 26.08 28.86 -17.29
CA TYR A 401 26.91 28.10 -16.36
C TYR A 401 27.27 28.93 -15.12
N ALA A 402 27.26 28.29 -13.96
CA ALA A 402 28.08 28.66 -12.83
C ALA A 402 29.40 27.87 -12.87
N VAL A 403 30.52 28.53 -12.62
CA VAL A 403 31.83 27.87 -12.45
C VAL A 403 32.21 27.91 -10.98
N VAL A 404 32.55 26.76 -10.42
CA VAL A 404 33.22 26.64 -9.13
C VAL A 404 34.64 26.19 -9.39
N SER A 405 35.62 27.00 -9.00
CA SER A 405 37.03 26.72 -9.26
C SER A 405 37.86 26.95 -8.03
N SER A 406 38.86 26.10 -7.84
CA SER A 406 39.91 26.39 -6.89
C SER A 406 40.89 27.37 -7.54
N LEU A 407 41.56 28.18 -6.73
CA LEU A 407 42.62 29.06 -7.20
C LEU A 407 43.80 29.00 -6.23
N GLY A 408 44.96 28.61 -6.76
CA GLY A 408 46.24 28.62 -6.08
C GLY A 408 47.00 29.90 -6.40
N LEU A 409 48.27 29.76 -6.77
CA LEU A 409 49.16 30.89 -7.07
C LEU A 409 49.44 31.06 -8.58
N THR A 410 48.67 30.39 -9.44
CA THR A 410 48.83 30.41 -10.90
C THR A 410 47.50 30.66 -11.57
N GLU A 411 47.50 31.51 -12.60
CA GLU A 411 46.30 32.05 -13.24
C GLU A 411 45.71 31.13 -14.33
N GLY A 412 46.54 30.32 -14.98
CA GLY A 412 46.22 29.69 -16.27
C GLY A 412 45.03 28.74 -16.25
N ALA A 413 44.83 27.97 -15.16
CA ALA A 413 43.72 27.03 -15.05
C ALA A 413 42.36 27.76 -15.02
N LEU A 414 42.21 28.76 -14.14
CA LEU A 414 40.98 29.53 -14.05
C LEU A 414 40.75 30.36 -15.33
N TYR A 415 41.82 30.96 -15.89
CA TYR A 415 41.74 31.67 -17.18
C TYR A 415 41.19 30.78 -18.29
N THR A 416 41.66 29.53 -18.37
CA THR A 416 41.19 28.55 -19.35
C THR A 416 39.70 28.26 -19.15
N ILE A 417 39.27 27.90 -17.94
CA ILE A 417 37.87 27.53 -17.66
C ILE A 417 36.90 28.66 -17.99
N LEU A 418 37.23 29.90 -17.63
CA LEU A 418 36.36 31.06 -17.90
C LEU A 418 36.17 31.31 -19.40
N ASN A 419 37.20 31.09 -20.22
CA ASN A 419 37.11 31.25 -21.68
C ASN A 419 36.35 30.10 -22.36
N HIS A 420 36.34 28.89 -21.78
CA HIS A 420 35.59 27.75 -22.33
C HIS A 420 34.10 27.79 -22.01
N TYR A 421 33.73 28.16 -20.78
CA TYR A 421 32.34 28.06 -20.31
C TYR A 421 31.57 29.38 -20.25
N ASN A 422 32.26 30.54 -20.31
CA ASN A 422 31.70 31.89 -20.23
C ASN A 422 30.56 32.01 -19.17
N PRO A 423 30.86 31.72 -17.88
CA PRO A 423 29.83 31.64 -16.86
C PRO A 423 29.24 33.02 -16.51
N ASN A 424 28.03 33.02 -15.97
CA ASN A 424 27.42 34.22 -15.37
C ASN A 424 27.65 34.31 -13.85
N LEU A 425 28.08 33.21 -13.24
CA LEU A 425 28.43 33.11 -11.83
C LEU A 425 29.77 32.39 -11.70
N LEU A 426 30.70 32.99 -10.96
CA LEU A 426 31.98 32.40 -10.61
C LEU A 426 32.11 32.33 -9.09
N ILE A 427 32.42 31.15 -8.57
CA ILE A 427 32.73 30.95 -7.16
C ILE A 427 34.15 30.41 -7.07
N VAL A 428 35.04 31.18 -6.43
CA VAL A 428 36.45 30.84 -6.29
C VAL A 428 36.74 30.41 -4.86
N VAL A 429 37.24 29.18 -4.67
CA VAL A 429 37.69 28.67 -3.38
C VAL A 429 39.21 28.78 -3.31
N THR A 430 39.74 29.63 -2.43
CA THR A 430 41.18 30.01 -2.45
C THR A 430 41.68 30.51 -1.10
N SER A 431 43.00 30.65 -0.93
CA SER A 431 43.59 31.35 0.21
C SER A 431 43.63 32.86 -0.01
N LYS A 432 43.96 33.62 1.04
CA LYS A 432 44.15 35.09 0.94
C LYS A 432 45.20 35.50 -0.09
N GLU A 433 46.23 34.67 -0.30
CA GLU A 433 47.27 34.89 -1.30
C GLU A 433 46.75 34.65 -2.72
N GLY A 434 46.03 33.54 -2.94
CA GLY A 434 45.45 33.25 -4.25
C GLY A 434 44.36 34.23 -4.66
N ALA A 435 43.60 34.78 -3.70
CA ALA A 435 42.64 35.85 -3.96
C ALA A 435 43.27 37.11 -4.57
N LYS A 436 44.58 37.37 -4.35
CA LYS A 436 45.27 38.56 -4.88
C LYS A 436 45.47 38.52 -6.39
N ILE A 437 45.57 37.33 -7.00
CA ILE A 437 45.78 37.19 -8.46
C ILE A 437 44.46 37.19 -9.24
N LEU A 438 43.33 36.95 -8.57
CA LEU A 438 42.00 36.88 -9.19
C LEU A 438 41.62 38.14 -10.01
N PRO A 439 41.81 39.39 -9.54
CA PRO A 439 41.41 40.58 -10.31
C PRO A 439 42.06 40.64 -11.69
N SER A 440 43.33 40.24 -11.80
CA SER A 440 44.06 40.22 -13.08
C SER A 440 43.46 39.18 -14.04
N ILE A 441 43.03 38.02 -13.52
CA ILE A 441 42.37 36.97 -14.31
C ILE A 441 41.04 37.51 -14.86
N LEU A 442 40.20 38.09 -14.00
CA LEU A 442 38.88 38.60 -14.38
C LEU A 442 38.97 39.71 -15.43
N GLU A 443 39.95 40.60 -15.31
CA GLU A 443 40.22 41.64 -16.31
C GLU A 443 40.61 41.03 -17.66
N LYS A 444 41.55 40.06 -17.66
CA LYS A 444 42.03 39.41 -18.89
C LYS A 444 40.98 38.55 -19.58
N THR A 445 40.07 37.93 -18.82
CA THR A 445 38.92 37.19 -19.37
C THR A 445 37.75 38.11 -19.71
N GLN A 446 37.83 39.40 -19.38
CA GLN A 446 36.70 40.35 -19.49
C GLN A 446 35.42 39.81 -18.83
N PHE A 447 35.58 39.17 -17.66
CA PHE A 447 34.46 38.54 -16.97
C PHE A 447 33.45 39.59 -16.49
N LYS A 448 32.17 39.37 -16.81
CA LYS A 448 31.06 40.30 -16.48
C LYS A 448 30.02 39.69 -15.54
N GLY A 449 30.20 38.44 -15.14
CA GLY A 449 29.29 37.75 -14.24
C GLY A 449 29.47 38.18 -12.79
N GLU A 450 28.65 37.58 -11.93
CA GLU A 450 28.78 37.68 -10.48
C GLU A 450 29.97 36.82 -10.01
N CYS A 451 30.80 37.34 -9.09
CA CYS A 451 31.97 36.64 -8.58
C CYS A 451 31.97 36.61 -7.05
N HIS A 452 32.04 35.41 -6.47
CA HIS A 452 32.19 35.18 -5.03
C HIS A 452 33.53 34.52 -4.72
N VAL A 453 34.15 34.91 -3.62
CA VAL A 453 35.43 34.35 -3.15
C VAL A 453 35.23 33.74 -1.78
N VAL A 454 35.37 32.41 -1.69
CA VAL A 454 35.32 31.66 -0.45
C VAL A 454 36.75 31.46 0.04
N ASN A 455 37.13 32.20 1.08
CA ASN A 455 38.46 32.14 1.65
C ASN A 455 38.66 30.87 2.48
N VAL A 456 39.81 30.22 2.33
CA VAL A 456 40.30 29.09 3.12
C VAL A 456 41.55 29.54 3.87
N GLU A 457 41.56 29.38 5.19
CA GLU A 457 42.68 29.84 6.03
C GLU A 457 43.93 29.00 5.81
N ASP A 458 43.79 27.68 5.78
CA ASP A 458 44.88 26.75 5.48
C ASP A 458 44.56 25.89 4.25
N PRO A 459 45.00 26.31 3.04
CA PRO A 459 44.76 25.60 1.81
C PRO A 459 45.55 24.28 1.68
N TYR A 460 46.40 23.91 2.65
CA TYR A 460 47.20 22.69 2.59
C TYR A 460 46.70 21.62 3.56
N THR A 461 46.38 21.98 4.81
CA THR A 461 45.98 21.02 5.85
C THR A 461 44.68 21.33 6.61
N GLY A 462 43.97 22.42 6.26
CA GLY A 462 42.75 22.92 6.89
C GLY A 462 41.49 22.07 6.70
N LYS A 463 41.51 20.80 7.07
CA LYS A 463 40.39 19.85 6.89
C LYS A 463 39.12 20.25 7.66
N GLU A 464 39.23 21.02 8.74
CA GLU A 464 38.08 21.45 9.55
C GLU A 464 37.21 22.47 8.81
N GLU A 465 37.75 23.12 7.78
CA GLU A 465 37.04 24.12 6.98
C GLU A 465 36.13 23.51 5.90
N ILE A 466 36.28 22.21 5.59
CA ILE A 466 35.59 21.55 4.46
C ILE A 466 34.06 21.71 4.55
N ALA A 467 33.49 21.51 5.74
CA ALA A 467 32.04 21.61 5.93
C ALA A 467 31.53 23.06 5.77
N ARG A 468 32.31 24.05 6.24
CA ARG A 468 31.98 25.47 6.08
C ARG A 468 32.03 25.86 4.61
N VAL A 469 33.12 25.53 3.92
CA VAL A 469 33.33 25.83 2.50
C VAL A 469 32.21 25.20 1.66
N SER A 470 31.89 23.93 1.91
CA SER A 470 30.86 23.24 1.13
C SER A 470 29.49 23.88 1.31
N LYS A 471 29.10 24.23 2.54
CA LYS A 471 27.86 24.94 2.84
C LYS A 471 27.80 26.34 2.21
N GLU A 472 28.90 27.09 2.22
CA GLU A 472 28.97 28.44 1.67
C GLU A 472 28.86 28.42 0.13
N VAL A 473 29.63 27.55 -0.53
CA VAL A 473 29.58 27.37 -1.99
C VAL A 473 28.22 26.87 -2.45
N THR A 474 27.65 25.86 -1.79
CA THR A 474 26.32 25.34 -2.13
C THR A 474 25.22 26.39 -1.97
N GLY A 475 25.35 27.31 -1.00
CA GLY A 475 24.45 28.46 -0.84
C GLY A 475 24.46 29.40 -2.05
N TYR A 476 25.63 29.72 -2.59
CA TYR A 476 25.72 30.54 -3.83
C TYR A 476 25.17 29.83 -5.06
N LEU A 477 25.21 28.49 -5.07
CA LEU A 477 24.69 27.70 -6.18
C LEU A 477 23.17 27.50 -6.14
N GLU A 478 22.45 27.95 -5.11
CA GLU A 478 21.03 27.62 -4.87
C GLU A 478 20.16 27.77 -6.13
N ASN A 479 20.26 28.93 -6.81
CA ASN A 479 19.47 29.29 -7.98
C ASN A 479 20.09 28.90 -9.34
N THR A 480 21.16 28.11 -9.33
CA THR A 480 21.86 27.68 -10.53
C THR A 480 21.43 26.28 -10.95
N ARG A 481 21.37 26.03 -12.26
CA ARG A 481 21.00 24.71 -12.81
C ARG A 481 22.15 23.99 -13.52
N LYS A 482 23.11 24.73 -14.07
CA LYS A 482 24.31 24.21 -14.72
C LYS A 482 25.54 24.64 -13.95
N VAL A 483 26.32 23.69 -13.47
CA VAL A 483 27.52 23.95 -12.67
C VAL A 483 28.70 23.21 -13.27
N VAL A 484 29.82 23.91 -13.41
CA VAL A 484 31.11 23.34 -13.79
C VAL A 484 32.03 23.39 -12.58
N ILE A 485 32.53 22.24 -12.16
CA ILE A 485 33.48 22.12 -11.07
C ILE A 485 34.85 21.86 -11.66
N ASN A 486 35.72 22.86 -11.57
CA ASN A 486 37.10 22.75 -12.00
C ASN A 486 37.99 22.23 -10.87
N LEU A 487 38.62 21.07 -11.09
CA LEU A 487 39.53 20.45 -10.12
C LEU A 487 41.01 20.73 -10.38
N THR A 488 41.33 21.81 -11.09
CA THR A 488 42.69 22.24 -11.40
C THR A 488 42.94 23.70 -11.02
N GLY A 489 44.19 24.04 -10.72
CA GLY A 489 44.59 25.42 -10.41
C GLY A 489 44.72 25.71 -8.91
N GLY A 490 44.18 24.87 -8.03
CA GLY A 490 44.38 24.94 -6.57
C GLY A 490 45.26 23.83 -6.00
N THR A 491 45.48 23.86 -4.69
CA THR A 491 46.14 22.78 -3.94
C THR A 491 45.27 21.52 -3.92
N THR A 492 45.87 20.38 -3.54
CA THR A 492 45.13 19.12 -3.39
C THR A 492 43.93 19.24 -2.47
N LEU A 493 44.05 19.96 -1.34
CA LEU A 493 42.95 20.14 -0.40
C LEU A 493 41.83 21.02 -0.96
N LEU A 494 42.15 22.11 -1.68
CA LEU A 494 41.15 22.95 -2.33
C LEU A 494 40.36 22.17 -3.39
N ASN A 495 41.05 21.34 -4.20
CA ASN A 495 40.38 20.49 -5.19
C ASN A 495 39.50 19.42 -4.51
N TYR A 496 39.96 18.85 -3.39
CA TYR A 496 39.15 17.92 -2.61
C TYR A 496 37.89 18.57 -2.02
N MET A 497 37.97 19.81 -1.54
CA MET A 497 36.80 20.59 -1.11
C MET A 497 35.79 20.76 -2.25
N LEU A 498 36.27 21.00 -3.48
CA LEU A 498 35.39 21.11 -4.64
C LEU A 498 34.72 19.80 -5.06
N LEU A 499 35.40 18.66 -4.92
CA LEU A 499 34.75 17.35 -5.10
C LEU A 499 33.59 17.17 -4.11
N LYS A 500 33.78 17.56 -2.84
CA LYS A 500 32.71 17.53 -1.82
C LYS A 500 31.55 18.46 -2.14
N VAL A 501 31.85 19.69 -2.56
CA VAL A 501 30.84 20.62 -3.08
C VAL A 501 30.05 19.98 -4.22
N GLY A 502 30.72 19.31 -5.16
CA GLY A 502 30.06 18.62 -6.26
C GLY A 502 29.07 17.58 -5.77
N ASP A 503 29.50 16.69 -4.90
CA ASP A 503 28.64 15.64 -4.35
C ASP A 503 27.43 16.20 -3.59
N GLU A 504 27.62 17.28 -2.82
CA GLU A 504 26.54 17.96 -2.08
C GLU A 504 25.59 18.75 -3.00
N ALA A 505 26.10 19.34 -4.08
CA ALA A 505 25.32 20.17 -5.01
C ALA A 505 24.64 19.37 -6.14
N ARG A 506 24.94 18.07 -6.32
CA ARG A 506 24.45 17.22 -7.43
C ARG A 506 22.93 17.22 -7.58
N HIS A 507 22.18 17.42 -6.50
CA HIS A 507 20.73 17.23 -6.51
C HIS A 507 20.00 18.31 -7.32
N GLY A 508 19.57 17.92 -8.52
CA GLY A 508 18.75 18.74 -9.43
C GLY A 508 19.53 19.73 -10.28
N LYS A 509 20.86 19.72 -10.18
CA LYS A 509 21.78 20.48 -11.02
C LYS A 509 22.48 19.55 -11.99
N THR A 510 22.74 20.06 -13.19
CA THR A 510 23.67 19.42 -14.12
C THR A 510 25.07 19.84 -13.74
N ILE A 511 25.81 18.96 -13.08
CA ILE A 511 27.20 19.17 -12.71
C ILE A 511 28.11 18.51 -13.73
N LYS A 512 29.14 19.25 -14.17
CA LYS A 512 30.26 18.73 -14.94
C LYS A 512 31.54 18.92 -14.16
N THR A 513 32.27 17.84 -13.93
CA THR A 513 33.60 17.88 -13.32
C THR A 513 34.65 17.93 -14.43
N VAL A 514 35.55 18.90 -14.35
CA VAL A 514 36.50 19.20 -15.43
C VAL A 514 37.90 19.48 -14.93
N LEU A 515 38.89 19.27 -15.80
CA LEU A 515 40.28 19.64 -15.60
C LEU A 515 40.72 20.62 -16.70
N ALA A 516 41.32 21.75 -16.32
CA ALA A 516 42.06 22.58 -17.26
C ALA A 516 43.48 22.03 -17.41
N VAL A 517 43.89 21.77 -18.65
CA VAL A 517 45.17 21.17 -19.00
C VAL A 517 45.93 22.12 -19.92
N ASP A 518 47.10 22.57 -19.47
CA ASP A 518 48.05 23.30 -20.29
C ASP A 518 49.25 22.39 -20.58
N LYS A 519 49.43 22.04 -21.87
CA LYS A 519 50.49 21.13 -22.34
C LYS A 519 51.87 21.82 -22.42
N ARG A 520 51.93 23.14 -22.24
CA ARG A 520 53.20 23.89 -22.28
C ARG A 520 54.04 23.57 -21.03
N PRO A 521 55.37 23.71 -21.09
CA PRO A 521 56.22 23.54 -19.91
C PRO A 521 55.82 24.48 -18.77
N TYR A 522 55.91 24.02 -17.52
CA TYR A 522 55.51 24.79 -16.33
C TYR A 522 56.18 26.18 -16.23
N GLU A 523 57.45 26.28 -16.62
CA GLU A 523 58.17 27.57 -16.65
C GLU A 523 57.59 28.53 -17.69
N GLU A 524 57.11 28.03 -18.83
CA GLU A 524 56.43 28.85 -19.84
C GLU A 524 55.06 29.33 -19.34
N GLN A 525 54.34 28.46 -18.62
CA GLN A 525 53.05 28.83 -18.01
C GLN A 525 53.20 29.95 -16.98
N LYS A 526 54.29 29.96 -16.20
CA LYS A 526 54.58 31.05 -15.26
C LYS A 526 54.86 32.38 -15.95
N VAL A 527 55.61 32.35 -17.05
CA VAL A 527 55.99 33.57 -17.79
C VAL A 527 54.81 34.12 -18.60
N ASN A 528 53.99 33.24 -19.18
CA ASN A 528 52.82 33.60 -19.97
C ASN A 528 51.58 32.78 -19.56
N PRO A 529 50.93 33.16 -18.43
CA PRO A 529 49.85 32.38 -17.85
C PRO A 529 48.50 32.57 -18.56
N TYR A 530 48.34 33.61 -19.38
CA TYR A 530 47.09 33.94 -20.08
C TYR A 530 47.00 33.33 -21.47
N VAL A 531 47.14 32.00 -21.55
CA VAL A 531 46.92 31.24 -22.77
C VAL A 531 45.84 30.19 -22.48
N VAL A 532 44.86 30.08 -23.39
CA VAL A 532 43.75 29.15 -23.21
C VAL A 532 44.24 27.72 -23.44
N GLY A 533 44.19 26.90 -22.39
CA GLY A 533 44.49 25.47 -22.45
C GLY A 533 43.32 24.61 -22.95
N GLU A 534 43.47 23.30 -22.83
CA GLU A 534 42.43 22.32 -23.09
C GLU A 534 41.58 22.08 -21.84
N VAL A 535 40.32 21.68 -22.02
CA VAL A 535 39.44 21.23 -20.93
C VAL A 535 39.10 19.77 -21.14
N VAL A 536 39.30 18.96 -20.10
CA VAL A 536 38.96 17.53 -20.08
C VAL A 536 37.79 17.33 -19.12
N GLU A 537 36.66 16.84 -19.63
CA GLU A 537 35.51 16.44 -18.80
C GLU A 537 35.78 15.04 -18.20
N LEU A 538 35.51 14.88 -16.90
CA LEU A 538 35.79 13.65 -16.14
C LEU A 538 34.57 12.74 -15.96
N ASP A 539 33.37 13.25 -16.28
CA ASP A 539 32.08 12.63 -15.99
C ASP A 539 31.36 12.10 -17.24
#